data_AF-A0A8J3Q1Z2-F1
#
_entry.id   AF-A0A8J3Q1Z2-F1
#
_cell.length_a   1.000
_cell.length_b   1.000
_cell.length_c   1.000
_cell.angle_alpha   90.00
_cell.angle_beta   90.00
_cell.angle_gamma   90.00
#
_symmetry.space_group_name_H-M   'P 1'
#
loop_
_entity.id
_entity.type
_entity.pdbx_description
1 polymer ?
#
loop_
_entity_poly.entity_id
_entity_poly.type
_entity_poly.pdbx_seq_one_letter_code
_entity_poly.pdbx_strand_id
1 'polypeptide(L)'
;MAPNPRLALAKASLPNANDFVRAEHLKAEAEIRRELTELDKNMDNLMRVLQRDNDPQGQLYRRAKKRMLELEQSYAAVEAWLRRHAASTPPEQEGNAGLLDHLPMMAVDLNMLPADRLRRFLEAFRVEIHYDIRTGRATFKAHISGETCAKPPAT
;
A
#
# COMPACT_ATOMS: atom_id res chain seq x y z
N MET A 1 -10.11 30.67 -22.22
CA MET A 1 -10.20 29.24 -21.84
C MET A 1 -10.53 29.18 -20.37
N ALA A 2 -11.70 28.64 -20.00
CA ALA A 2 -12.05 28.47 -18.57
C ALA A 2 -11.19 27.33 -17.97
N PRO A 3 -10.73 27.44 -16.71
CA PRO A 3 -9.91 26.42 -16.06
C PRO A 3 -10.67 25.09 -15.99
N ASN A 4 -10.04 23.99 -16.39
CA ASN A 4 -10.64 22.65 -16.37
C ASN A 4 -10.90 22.23 -14.90
N PRO A 5 -12.17 22.16 -14.44
CA PRO A 5 -12.48 21.88 -13.04
C PRO A 5 -12.02 20.49 -12.59
N ARG A 6 -11.81 19.55 -13.53
CA ARG A 6 -11.25 18.22 -13.25
C ARG A 6 -9.80 18.29 -12.84
N LEU A 7 -9.00 19.10 -13.53
CA LEU A 7 -7.58 19.29 -13.21
C LEU A 7 -7.43 19.89 -11.82
N ALA A 8 -8.32 20.83 -11.45
CA ALA A 8 -8.35 21.42 -10.11
C ALA A 8 -8.71 20.37 -9.04
N LEU A 9 -9.75 19.55 -9.26
CA LEU A 9 -10.15 18.48 -8.34
C LEU A 9 -9.11 17.37 -8.23
N ALA A 10 -8.48 16.99 -9.33
CA ALA A 10 -7.41 15.99 -9.35
C ALA A 10 -6.16 16.51 -8.63
N LYS A 11 -5.73 17.74 -8.91
CA LYS A 11 -4.62 18.38 -8.17
C LYS A 11 -4.89 18.49 -6.67
N ALA A 12 -6.15 18.68 -6.27
CA ALA A 12 -6.54 18.71 -4.87
C ALA A 12 -6.58 17.32 -4.20
N SER A 13 -6.81 16.25 -4.98
CA SER A 13 -7.04 14.90 -4.45
C SER A 13 -5.83 13.97 -4.54
N LEU A 14 -4.94 14.19 -5.53
CA LEU A 14 -3.71 13.43 -5.74
C LEU A 14 -2.74 13.46 -4.53
N PRO A 15 -2.55 14.59 -3.82
CA PRO A 15 -1.68 14.62 -2.64
C PRO A 15 -2.14 13.63 -1.57
N ASN A 16 -3.44 13.60 -1.27
CA ASN A 16 -4.00 12.76 -0.21
C ASN A 16 -3.91 11.25 -0.53
N ALA A 17 -4.11 10.86 -1.79
CA ALA A 17 -4.00 9.47 -2.22
C ALA A 17 -2.55 8.99 -2.21
N ASN A 18 -1.61 9.84 -2.66
CA ASN A 18 -0.18 9.54 -2.61
C ASN A 18 0.35 9.47 -1.17
N ASP A 19 -0.15 10.33 -0.28
CA ASP A 19 0.22 10.32 1.15
C ASP A 19 -0.22 9.04 1.86
N PHE A 20 -1.42 8.52 1.55
CA PHE A 20 -1.88 7.25 2.12
C PHE A 20 -1.01 6.07 1.68
N VAL A 21 -0.74 5.95 0.37
CA VAL A 21 0.12 4.89 -0.17
C VAL A 21 1.53 4.99 0.41
N ARG A 22 2.07 6.21 0.54
CA ARG A 22 3.38 6.46 1.15
C ARG A 22 3.40 6.09 2.63
N ALA A 23 2.36 6.46 3.39
CA ALA A 23 2.27 6.15 4.81
C ALA A 23 2.18 4.64 5.06
N GLU A 24 1.38 3.92 4.28
CA GLU A 24 1.28 2.45 4.35
C GLU A 24 2.64 1.80 4.00
N HIS A 25 3.32 2.28 2.97
CA HIS A 25 4.66 1.79 2.60
C HIS A 25 5.69 2.02 3.71
N LEU A 26 5.73 3.22 4.30
CA LEU A 26 6.64 3.54 5.41
C LEU A 26 6.34 2.71 6.66
N LYS A 27 5.06 2.46 6.94
CA LYS A 27 4.64 1.61 8.05
C LYS A 27 5.09 0.17 7.84
N ALA A 28 4.85 -0.37 6.65
CA ALA A 28 5.32 -1.71 6.29
C ALA A 28 6.85 -1.80 6.46
N GLU A 29 7.61 -0.86 5.89
CA GLU A 29 9.08 -0.86 6.02
C GLU A 29 9.55 -0.79 7.48
N ALA A 30 8.91 0.02 8.31
CA ALA A 30 9.23 0.12 9.74
C ALA A 30 9.00 -1.21 10.48
N GLU A 31 7.95 -1.95 10.14
CA GLU A 31 7.68 -3.28 10.70
C GLU A 31 8.78 -4.28 10.32
N ILE A 32 9.23 -4.30 9.06
CA ILE A 32 10.34 -5.17 8.59
C ILE A 32 11.63 -4.85 9.36
N ARG A 33 11.97 -3.57 9.48
CA ARG A 33 13.19 -3.12 10.19
C ARG A 33 13.14 -3.47 11.67
N ARG A 34 11.96 -3.40 12.29
CA ARG A 34 11.76 -3.82 13.69
C ARG A 34 12.04 -5.31 13.84
N GLU A 35 11.54 -6.14 12.93
CA GLU A 35 11.78 -7.58 12.96
C GLU A 35 13.27 -7.93 12.84
N LEU A 36 14.02 -7.26 11.95
CA LEU A 36 15.48 -7.42 11.86
C LEU A 36 16.18 -7.07 13.17
N THR A 37 15.76 -5.99 13.81
CA THR A 37 16.33 -5.55 15.09
C THR A 37 16.07 -6.56 16.20
N GLU A 38 14.90 -7.18 16.23
CA GLU A 38 14.57 -8.23 17.21
C GLU A 38 15.36 -9.52 16.95
N LEU A 39 15.56 -9.91 15.69
CA LEU A 39 16.42 -11.05 15.35
C LEU A 39 17.88 -10.80 15.78
N ASP A 40 18.40 -9.60 15.57
CA ASP A 40 19.75 -9.22 15.97
C ASP A 40 19.95 -9.26 17.49
N LYS A 41 19.01 -8.69 18.24
CA LYS A 41 19.00 -8.81 19.72
C LYS A 41 18.98 -10.26 20.19
N ASN A 42 18.24 -11.13 19.50
CA ASN A 42 18.17 -12.54 19.86
C ASN A 42 19.50 -13.25 19.62
N MET A 43 20.21 -12.93 18.54
CA MET A 43 21.56 -13.42 18.26
C MET A 43 22.56 -12.96 19.34
N ASP A 44 22.54 -11.67 19.67
CA ASP A 44 23.36 -11.09 20.74
C ASP A 44 23.10 -11.74 22.11
N ASN A 45 21.82 -11.93 22.45
CA ASN A 45 21.44 -12.56 23.72
C ASN A 45 21.91 -14.01 23.79
N LEU A 46 21.82 -14.75 22.69
CA LEU A 46 22.32 -16.12 22.61
C LEU A 46 23.84 -16.17 22.82
N MET A 47 24.58 -15.24 22.22
CA MET A 47 26.03 -15.11 22.42
C MET A 47 26.39 -14.76 23.87
N ARG A 48 25.65 -13.85 24.49
CA ARG A 48 25.85 -13.50 25.92
C ARG A 48 25.64 -14.70 26.84
N VAL A 49 24.63 -15.52 26.58
CA VAL A 49 24.38 -16.75 27.37
C VAL A 49 25.58 -17.70 27.24
N LEU A 50 26.08 -17.92 26.03
CA LEU A 50 27.27 -18.76 25.80
C LEU A 50 28.54 -18.24 26.47
N GLN A 51 28.70 -16.92 26.60
CA GLN A 51 29.84 -16.32 27.28
C GLN A 51 29.77 -16.45 28.80
N ARG A 52 28.56 -16.46 29.36
CA ARG A 52 28.31 -16.49 30.81
C ARG A 52 28.33 -17.90 31.38
N ASP A 53 27.78 -18.86 30.65
CA ASP A 53 27.58 -20.21 31.15
C ASP A 53 28.73 -21.13 30.75
N ASN A 54 29.30 -21.81 31.73
CA ASN A 54 30.31 -22.81 31.48
C ASN A 54 29.63 -24.09 30.96
N ASP A 55 30.08 -24.64 29.83
CA ASP A 55 29.49 -25.81 29.17
C ASP A 55 30.47 -26.99 29.12
N PRO A 56 30.70 -27.70 30.24
CA PRO A 56 31.70 -28.77 30.32
C PRO A 56 31.47 -29.92 29.34
N GLN A 57 30.22 -30.12 28.90
CA GLN A 57 29.82 -31.24 28.03
C GLN A 57 29.53 -30.79 26.57
N GLY A 58 29.72 -29.50 26.28
CA GLY A 58 29.49 -28.92 24.95
C GLY A 58 28.03 -28.97 24.47
N GLN A 59 27.06 -29.26 25.35
CA GLN A 59 25.66 -29.43 24.96
C GLN A 59 24.99 -28.09 24.66
N LEU A 60 25.27 -27.07 25.47
CA LEU A 60 24.76 -25.72 25.28
C LEU A 60 25.32 -25.13 23.99
N TYR A 61 26.62 -25.29 23.74
CA TYR A 61 27.28 -24.86 22.53
C TYR A 61 26.65 -25.49 21.27
N ARG A 62 26.42 -26.81 21.26
CA ARG A 62 25.78 -27.49 20.13
C ARG A 62 24.36 -26.97 19.85
N ARG A 63 23.57 -26.75 20.89
CA ARG A 63 22.20 -26.20 20.77
C ARG A 63 22.23 -24.75 20.28
N ALA A 64 23.11 -23.93 20.84
CA ALA A 64 23.25 -22.54 20.46
C ALA A 64 23.76 -22.39 19.03
N LYS A 65 24.71 -23.23 18.57
CA LYS A 65 25.14 -23.24 17.17
C LYS A 65 23.98 -23.52 16.21
N LYS A 66 23.14 -24.51 16.53
CA LYS A 66 21.93 -24.80 15.73
C LYS A 66 20.99 -23.59 15.72
N ARG A 67 20.73 -23.00 16.90
CA ARG A 67 19.84 -21.85 17.02
C ARG A 67 20.37 -20.61 16.33
N MET A 68 21.68 -20.38 16.35
CA MET A 68 22.32 -19.26 15.64
C MET A 68 22.10 -19.37 14.14
N LEU A 69 22.29 -20.57 13.57
CA LEU A 69 22.07 -20.83 12.16
C LEU A 69 20.60 -20.58 11.74
N GLU A 70 19.64 -20.95 12.59
CA GLU A 70 18.22 -20.64 12.35
C GLU A 70 17.95 -19.12 12.36
N LEU A 71 18.56 -18.38 13.29
CA LEU A 71 18.42 -16.93 13.41
C LEU A 71 19.07 -16.21 12.22
N GLU A 72 20.26 -16.63 11.80
CA GLU A 72 20.96 -16.10 10.61
C GLU A 72 20.15 -16.32 9.33
N GLN A 73 19.56 -17.51 9.16
CA GLN A 73 18.68 -17.81 8.02
C GLN A 73 17.43 -16.92 8.04
N SER A 74 16.83 -16.73 9.21
CA SER A 74 15.67 -15.85 9.39
C SER A 74 16.04 -14.40 9.06
N TYR A 75 17.19 -13.93 9.55
CA TYR A 75 17.70 -12.59 9.28
C TYR A 75 17.90 -12.37 7.77
N ALA A 76 18.60 -13.28 7.09
CA ALA A 76 18.82 -13.19 5.65
C ALA A 76 17.51 -13.19 4.85
N ALA A 77 16.51 -13.95 5.28
CA ALA A 77 15.19 -13.98 4.64
C ALA A 77 14.44 -12.64 4.79
N VAL A 78 14.43 -12.06 6.00
CA VAL A 78 13.79 -10.78 6.29
C VAL A 78 14.55 -9.64 5.59
N GLU A 79 15.88 -9.68 5.53
CA GLU A 79 16.69 -8.71 4.80
C GLU A 79 16.42 -8.77 3.28
N ALA A 80 16.30 -9.98 2.72
CA ALA A 80 15.90 -10.15 1.33
C ALA A 80 14.47 -9.66 1.07
N TRP A 81 13.58 -9.76 2.06
CA TRP A 81 12.24 -9.18 1.97
C TRP A 81 12.29 -7.64 2.02
N LEU A 82 13.09 -7.04 2.90
CA LEU A 82 13.30 -5.59 2.95
C LEU A 82 13.83 -5.05 1.62
N ARG A 83 14.82 -5.72 1.02
CA ARG A 83 15.37 -5.34 -0.29
C ARG A 83 14.31 -5.40 -1.39
N ARG A 84 13.48 -6.44 -1.40
CA ARG A 84 12.37 -6.56 -2.35
C ARG A 84 11.31 -5.49 -2.13
N HIS A 85 10.94 -5.21 -0.88
CA HIS A 85 10.00 -4.14 -0.54
C HIS A 85 10.52 -2.78 -1.01
N ALA A 86 11.77 -2.44 -0.69
CA ALA A 86 12.40 -1.19 -1.13
C ALA A 86 12.45 -1.07 -2.67
N ALA A 87 12.74 -2.17 -3.38
CA ALA A 87 12.72 -2.19 -4.85
C ALA A 87 11.30 -2.10 -5.45
N SER A 88 10.27 -2.40 -4.66
CA SER A 88 8.86 -2.32 -5.05
C SER A 88 8.27 -0.92 -4.84
N THR A 89 9.01 -0.03 -4.17
CA THR A 89 8.62 1.37 -3.98
C THR A 89 8.44 2.00 -5.37
N PRO A 90 7.21 2.42 -5.74
CA PRO A 90 7.06 3.23 -6.93
C PRO A 90 7.91 4.50 -6.77
N PRO A 91 8.71 4.91 -7.77
CA PRO A 91 9.34 6.23 -7.71
C PRO A 91 8.24 7.26 -7.44
N GLU A 92 8.51 8.28 -6.61
CA GLU A 92 7.58 9.37 -6.34
C GLU A 92 7.02 9.85 -7.68
N GLN A 93 5.80 9.41 -8.01
CA GLN A 93 5.16 9.87 -9.22
C GLN A 93 4.79 11.30 -8.89
N GLU A 94 5.57 12.25 -9.41
CA GLU A 94 5.10 13.59 -9.68
C GLU A 94 3.75 13.41 -10.38
N GLY A 95 2.67 13.60 -9.62
CA GLY A 95 1.32 13.29 -10.06
C GLY A 95 1.04 14.13 -11.29
N ASN A 96 1.24 13.54 -12.48
CA ASN A 96 1.12 14.26 -13.73
C ASN A 96 -0.37 14.37 -14.07
N ALA A 97 -1.05 15.25 -13.32
CA ALA A 97 -2.45 15.60 -13.52
C ALA A 97 -2.73 16.07 -14.96
N GLY A 98 -1.70 16.47 -15.71
CA GLY A 98 -1.79 16.78 -17.14
C GLY A 98 -2.18 15.58 -18.01
N LEU A 99 -2.00 14.33 -17.55
CA LEU A 99 -2.52 13.15 -18.26
C LEU A 99 -4.05 13.14 -18.34
N LEU A 100 -4.73 13.81 -17.41
CA LEU A 100 -6.19 13.94 -17.43
C LEU A 100 -6.69 14.87 -18.55
N ASP A 101 -5.83 15.72 -19.10
CA ASP A 101 -6.17 16.56 -20.26
C ASP A 101 -6.22 15.75 -21.56
N HIS A 102 -5.67 14.54 -21.57
CA HIS A 102 -5.69 13.64 -22.74
C HIS A 102 -6.84 12.62 -22.71
N LEU A 103 -7.61 12.55 -21.62
CA LEU A 103 -8.74 11.63 -21.53
C LEU A 103 -9.96 12.20 -22.29
N PRO A 104 -10.60 11.42 -23.18
CA PRO A 104 -11.76 11.89 -23.92
C PRO A 104 -12.91 12.23 -22.97
N MET A 105 -13.45 13.43 -23.14
CA MET A 105 -14.56 13.93 -22.34
C MET A 105 -15.86 13.35 -22.88
N MET A 106 -16.29 12.21 -22.35
CA MET A 106 -17.63 11.69 -22.60
C MET A 106 -18.60 12.28 -21.57
N ALA A 107 -19.58 13.06 -22.04
CA ALA A 107 -20.74 13.39 -21.25
C ALA A 107 -21.63 12.14 -21.18
N VAL A 108 -21.60 11.44 -20.06
CA VAL A 108 -22.51 10.31 -19.82
C VAL A 108 -23.70 10.86 -19.05
N ASP A 109 -24.86 10.88 -19.69
CA ASP A 109 -26.11 11.11 -18.96
C ASP A 109 -26.44 9.84 -18.18
N LEU A 110 -26.27 9.92 -16.86
CA LEU A 110 -26.53 8.79 -15.95
C LEU A 110 -28.00 8.39 -15.92
N ASN A 111 -28.92 9.28 -16.30
CA ASN A 111 -30.35 8.97 -16.38
C ASN A 111 -30.70 8.13 -17.63
N MET A 112 -29.82 8.11 -18.62
CA MET A 112 -29.97 7.34 -19.86
C MET A 112 -29.37 5.92 -19.73
N LEU A 113 -28.68 5.63 -18.62
CA LEU A 113 -28.13 4.30 -18.36
C LEU A 113 -29.23 3.36 -17.85
N PRO A 114 -29.36 2.14 -18.41
CA PRO A 114 -30.20 1.10 -17.84
C PRO A 114 -29.86 0.89 -16.36
N ALA A 115 -30.87 0.66 -15.51
CA ALA A 115 -30.72 0.60 -14.05
C ALA A 115 -29.61 -0.38 -13.61
N ASP A 116 -29.48 -1.53 -14.28
CA ASP A 116 -28.44 -2.51 -13.99
C ASP A 116 -27.03 -2.01 -14.30
N ARG A 117 -26.87 -1.22 -15.37
CA ARG A 117 -25.59 -0.61 -15.73
C ARG A 117 -25.24 0.55 -14.82
N LEU A 118 -26.23 1.36 -14.45
CA LEU A 118 -26.07 2.44 -13.48
C LEU A 118 -25.62 1.89 -12.12
N ARG A 119 -26.26 0.80 -11.65
CA ARG A 119 -25.87 0.14 -10.41
C ARG A 119 -24.44 -0.38 -10.45
N ARG A 120 -24.06 -1.10 -11.50
CA ARG A 120 -22.68 -1.61 -11.68
C ARG A 120 -21.66 -0.48 -11.76
N PHE A 121 -22.01 0.64 -12.39
CA PHE A 121 -21.17 1.83 -12.44
C PHE A 121 -20.96 2.42 -11.04
N LEU A 122 -22.04 2.64 -10.29
CA LEU A 122 -21.95 3.17 -8.92
C LEU A 122 -21.17 2.25 -7.97
N GLU A 123 -21.32 0.93 -8.12
CA GLU A 123 -20.57 -0.07 -7.36
C GLU A 123 -19.08 -0.07 -7.74
N ALA A 124 -18.74 0.00 -9.03
CA ALA A 124 -17.35 0.01 -9.51
C ALA A 124 -16.58 1.25 -9.04
N PHE A 125 -17.23 2.41 -9.00
CA PHE A 125 -16.64 3.67 -8.53
C PHE A 125 -16.82 3.89 -7.01
N ARG A 126 -17.36 2.88 -6.30
CA ARG A 126 -17.70 2.92 -4.87
C ARG A 126 -18.26 4.28 -4.47
N VAL A 127 -19.30 4.71 -5.18
CA VAL A 127 -19.87 6.04 -4.98
C VAL A 127 -20.64 6.08 -3.66
N GLU A 128 -20.12 6.83 -2.70
CA GLU A 128 -20.81 7.14 -1.46
C GLU A 128 -21.73 8.34 -1.68
N ILE A 129 -23.01 8.16 -1.35
CA ILE A 129 -24.02 9.22 -1.43
C ILE A 129 -24.37 9.60 0.00
N HIS A 130 -23.92 10.78 0.42
CA HIS A 130 -24.36 11.37 1.68
C HIS A 130 -25.54 12.29 1.42
N TYR A 131 -26.72 11.88 1.88
CA TYR A 131 -27.93 12.69 1.77
C TYR A 131 -28.23 13.38 3.10
N ASP A 132 -28.17 14.70 3.10
CA ASP A 132 -28.61 15.49 4.24
C ASP A 132 -30.09 15.86 4.09
N ILE A 133 -30.92 15.21 4.91
CA ILE A 133 -32.38 15.35 4.91
C ILE A 133 -32.81 16.77 5.33
N ARG A 134 -32.00 17.50 6.13
CA ARG A 134 -32.35 18.86 6.58
C ARG A 134 -32.11 19.91 5.52
N THR A 135 -31.14 19.71 4.64
CA THR A 135 -30.79 20.65 3.58
C THR A 135 -31.26 20.20 2.19
N GLY A 136 -31.78 18.97 2.06
CA GLY A 136 -32.23 18.39 0.80
C GLY A 136 -31.09 18.17 -0.21
N ARG A 137 -29.84 18.12 0.25
CA ARG A 137 -28.65 18.03 -0.61
C ARG A 137 -28.05 16.64 -0.55
N ALA A 138 -27.82 16.07 -1.73
CA ALA A 138 -27.03 14.86 -1.92
C ALA A 138 -25.59 15.26 -2.28
N THR A 139 -24.62 14.84 -1.46
CA THR A 139 -23.20 14.96 -1.77
C THR A 139 -22.70 13.61 -2.25
N PHE A 140 -22.10 13.58 -3.44
CA PHE A 140 -21.56 12.38 -4.06
C PHE A 140 -20.04 12.36 -3.88
N LYS A 141 -19.50 11.26 -3.37
CA LYS A 141 -18.07 11.03 -3.26
C LYS A 141 -17.73 9.72 -3.98
N ALA A 142 -16.90 9.79 -5.01
CA ALA A 142 -16.47 8.62 -5.78
C ALA A 142 -15.02 8.28 -5.45
N HIS A 143 -14.74 6.99 -5.28
CA HIS A 143 -13.38 6.47 -5.09
C HIS A 143 -12.93 5.79 -6.39
N ILE A 144 -11.90 6.36 -7.04
CA ILE A 144 -11.29 5.77 -8.24
C ILE A 144 -9.99 5.07 -7.79
N SER A 145 -9.96 3.73 -7.83
CA SER A 145 -8.75 2.93 -7.61
C SER A 145 -8.23 2.33 -8.92
N GLY A 146 -6.91 2.17 -9.05
CA GLY A 146 -6.24 1.68 -10.27
C GLY A 146 -6.64 0.28 -10.74
N GLU A 147 -7.37 -0.49 -9.93
CA GLU A 147 -7.86 -1.83 -10.28
C GLU A 147 -9.02 -1.82 -11.30
N THR A 148 -9.63 -0.65 -11.57
CA THR A 148 -10.78 -0.54 -12.49
C THR A 148 -10.40 -0.36 -13.97
N CYS A 149 -9.12 -0.23 -14.32
CA CYS A 149 -8.64 -0.24 -15.71
C CYS A 149 -8.37 -1.67 -16.22
N ALA A 150 -9.28 -2.61 -15.99
CA ALA A 150 -9.23 -3.89 -16.68
C ALA A 150 -9.70 -3.69 -18.14
N LYS A 151 -8.72 -3.79 -19.05
CA LYS A 151 -8.81 -3.91 -20.52
C LYS A 151 -10.15 -4.50 -21.01
N PRO A 152 -10.86 -3.87 -21.96
CA PRO A 152 -12.04 -4.50 -22.57
C PRO A 152 -11.61 -5.78 -23.34
N PRO A 153 -12.41 -6.87 -23.30
CA PRO A 153 -12.13 -8.05 -24.10
C PRO A 153 -12.18 -7.69 -25.59
N ALA A 154 -11.13 -8.07 -26.32
CA ALA A 154 -11.10 -7.97 -27.77
C ALA A 154 -12.22 -8.86 -28.36
N THR A 155 -13.03 -8.29 -29.23
CA THR A 155 -13.84 -9.04 -30.21
C THR A 155 -13.67 -8.38 -31.56
#